data_AF-A0A8J5CRX3-F1
#
_entry.id   AF-A0A8J5CRX3-F1
#
_cell.length_a   1.000
_cell.length_b   1.000
_cell.length_c   1.000
_cell.angle_alpha   90.00
_cell.angle_beta   90.00
_cell.angle_gamma   90.00
#
_symmetry.space_group_name_H-M   'P 1'
#
loop_
_entity.id
_entity.type
_entity.pdbx_description
1 polymer ?
#
loop_
_entity_poly.entity_id
_entity_poly.type
_entity_poly.pdbx_seq_one_letter_code
_entity_poly.pdbx_strand_id
1 'polypeptide(L)'
;MASGQTCSLSPPSCVTDTKLVGLTLQPSAVSRWALSLHVCSQLRVDLLALKDGQTNRSTTTHKEETNSRMKSDAAEREKLRTTLFNFIDPLDTSSHPEGIVNIATGLVSPSNVNVDRALQIGSQQMNKFEVGWPTNFHATLKKQVTTMADSKKSLKIDGAPFRDTELIYIRVIGLQQSLDMDIKEVLTYELSATPPALFDENGDMRSQNKAMLKTKF
;
A
#
# COMPACT_ATOMS: atom_id res chain seq x y z
N MET A 1 60.95 -39.13 -72.78
CA MET A 1 61.88 -38.30 -71.99
C MET A 1 61.11 -37.08 -71.50
N ALA A 2 60.77 -37.04 -70.21
CA ALA A 2 60.13 -35.88 -69.60
C ALA A 2 60.84 -35.62 -68.26
N SER A 3 61.79 -34.69 -68.26
CA SER A 3 62.05 -33.78 -67.14
C SER A 3 61.11 -32.59 -67.36
N GLY A 4 60.29 -32.11 -66.43
CA GLY A 4 60.58 -31.80 -65.04
C GLY A 4 60.67 -30.27 -64.93
N GLN A 5 59.59 -29.62 -64.48
CA GLN A 5 59.68 -28.36 -63.73
C GLN A 5 58.34 -28.03 -63.04
N THR A 6 58.43 -27.86 -61.73
CA THR A 6 57.37 -27.42 -60.82
C THR A 6 57.19 -25.90 -60.92
N CYS A 7 55.94 -25.42 -60.89
CA CYS A 7 55.64 -24.04 -60.51
C CYS A 7 54.34 -23.99 -59.71
N SER A 8 54.47 -23.64 -58.44
CA SER A 8 53.39 -23.45 -57.47
C SER A 8 52.82 -22.03 -57.58
N LEU A 9 51.52 -21.89 -57.82
CA LEU A 9 50.79 -20.65 -57.54
C LEU A 9 49.39 -20.94 -57.00
N SER A 10 49.11 -20.27 -55.88
CA SER A 10 47.95 -20.33 -54.98
C SER A 10 46.60 -20.01 -55.63
N PRO A 11 45.48 -20.49 -55.04
CA PRO A 11 44.13 -20.25 -55.56
C PRO A 11 43.69 -18.78 -55.40
N PRO A 12 42.83 -18.28 -56.29
CA PRO A 12 42.33 -16.91 -56.22
C PRO A 12 41.41 -16.73 -55.00
N SER A 13 41.73 -15.73 -54.19
CA SER A 13 40.88 -15.25 -53.10
C SER A 13 39.57 -14.71 -53.68
N CYS A 14 38.45 -15.37 -53.40
CA CYS A 14 37.13 -14.79 -53.60
C CYS A 14 36.94 -13.64 -52.60
N VAL A 15 37.23 -12.42 -53.03
CA VAL A 15 36.84 -11.21 -52.31
C VAL A 15 35.33 -11.09 -52.47
N THR A 16 34.56 -11.49 -51.45
CA THR A 16 33.13 -11.17 -51.36
C THR A 16 33.00 -9.69 -51.03
N ASP A 17 33.17 -8.84 -52.03
CA ASP A 17 32.81 -7.43 -51.97
C ASP A 17 31.27 -7.36 -52.05
N THR A 18 30.58 -7.71 -50.95
CA THR A 18 29.13 -7.53 -50.83
C THR A 18 28.82 -6.05 -50.72
N LYS A 19 28.95 -5.32 -51.83
CA LYS A 19 28.38 -3.98 -51.94
C LYS A 19 26.86 -4.15 -51.88
N LEU A 20 26.25 -3.58 -50.85
CA LEU A 20 24.82 -3.35 -50.75
C LEU A 20 24.40 -2.39 -51.88
N VAL A 21 24.23 -2.92 -53.10
CA VAL A 21 23.80 -2.13 -54.25
C VAL A 21 22.33 -1.76 -54.06
N GLY A 22 22.04 -0.46 -53.92
CA GLY A 22 20.68 0.08 -53.81
C GLY A 22 20.22 0.43 -52.39
N LEU A 23 21.00 0.15 -51.35
CA LEU A 23 20.82 0.72 -50.01
C LEU A 23 21.83 1.84 -49.77
N THR A 24 21.47 2.78 -48.90
CA THR A 24 22.36 3.87 -48.47
C THR A 24 23.70 3.32 -47.97
N LEU A 25 24.80 3.91 -48.45
CA LEU A 25 26.17 3.59 -48.04
C LEU A 25 26.54 4.23 -46.68
N GLN A 26 25.61 4.93 -46.04
CA GLN A 26 25.84 5.57 -44.75
C GLN A 26 26.02 4.49 -43.66
N PRO A 27 27.17 4.44 -42.94
CA PRO A 27 27.48 3.36 -42.01
C PRO A 27 26.45 3.16 -40.89
N SER A 28 25.85 4.25 -40.41
CA SER A 28 24.81 4.21 -39.37
C SER A 28 23.50 3.59 -39.87
N ALA A 29 23.15 3.81 -41.14
CA ALA A 29 21.94 3.26 -41.73
C ALA A 29 22.11 1.77 -42.07
N VAL A 30 23.30 1.37 -42.57
CA VAL A 30 23.65 -0.04 -42.77
C VAL A 30 23.65 -0.80 -41.45
N SER A 31 24.24 -0.23 -40.40
CA SER A 31 24.24 -0.83 -39.06
C SER A 31 22.81 -0.99 -38.52
N ARG A 32 21.96 0.03 -38.66
CA ARG A 32 20.55 -0.03 -38.23
C ARG A 32 19.76 -1.09 -39.02
N TRP A 33 20.01 -1.21 -40.32
CA TRP A 33 19.39 -2.24 -41.16
C TRP A 33 19.84 -3.64 -40.75
N ALA A 34 21.14 -3.89 -40.61
CA ALA A 34 21.69 -5.17 -40.19
C ALA A 34 21.18 -5.57 -38.80
N LEU A 35 21.15 -4.63 -37.86
CA LEU A 35 20.61 -4.84 -36.53
C LEU A 35 19.09 -5.04 -36.55
N SER A 36 18.34 -4.48 -37.50
CA SER A 36 16.89 -4.70 -37.59
C SER A 36 16.47 -6.05 -38.19
N LEU A 37 17.42 -6.79 -38.80
CA LEU A 37 17.11 -8.01 -39.55
C LEU A 37 16.47 -9.11 -38.69
N HIS A 38 16.89 -9.26 -37.43
CA HIS A 38 16.29 -10.22 -36.51
C HIS A 38 14.83 -9.87 -36.17
N VAL A 39 14.51 -8.58 -36.03
CA VAL A 39 13.14 -8.09 -35.80
C VAL A 39 12.28 -8.32 -37.04
N CYS A 40 12.79 -8.01 -38.23
CA CYS A 40 12.09 -8.28 -39.49
C CYS A 40 11.86 -9.77 -39.72
N SER A 41 12.79 -10.63 -39.30
CA SER A 41 12.64 -12.08 -39.34
C SER A 41 11.51 -12.54 -38.42
N GLN A 42 11.46 -12.06 -37.18
CA GLN A 42 10.39 -12.38 -36.24
C GLN A 42 9.02 -11.92 -36.76
N LEU A 43 8.94 -10.68 -37.25
CA LEU A 43 7.74 -10.13 -37.90
C LEU A 43 7.26 -11.00 -39.06
N ARG A 44 8.19 -11.51 -39.88
CA ARG A 44 7.86 -12.42 -40.98
C ARG A 44 7.27 -13.73 -40.47
N VAL A 45 7.86 -14.33 -39.44
CA VAL A 45 7.35 -15.54 -38.81
C VAL A 45 5.94 -15.32 -38.25
N ASP A 46 5.73 -14.21 -37.55
CA ASP A 46 4.44 -13.85 -36.96
C ASP A 46 3.36 -13.62 -38.05
N LEU A 47 3.72 -12.95 -39.16
CA LEU A 47 2.81 -12.73 -40.29
C LEU A 47 2.47 -14.02 -41.03
N LEU A 48 3.42 -14.95 -41.15
CA LEU A 48 3.15 -16.28 -41.72
C LEU A 48 2.25 -17.11 -40.79
N ALA A 49 2.50 -17.07 -39.48
CA ALA A 49 1.64 -17.72 -38.50
C ALA A 49 0.20 -17.17 -38.51
N LEU A 50 0.04 -15.86 -38.76
CA LEU A 50 -1.27 -15.22 -38.94
C LEU A 50 -1.96 -15.66 -40.24
N LYS A 51 -1.21 -15.73 -41.35
CA LYS A 51 -1.71 -16.13 -42.68
C LYS A 51 -2.17 -17.60 -42.70
N ASP A 52 -1.38 -18.48 -42.11
CA ASP A 52 -1.60 -19.93 -42.16
C ASP A 52 -2.60 -20.40 -41.07
N GLY A 53 -3.24 -19.45 -40.37
CA GLY A 53 -4.26 -19.74 -39.35
C GLY A 53 -3.71 -20.51 -38.14
N GLN A 54 -2.39 -20.51 -37.95
CA GLN A 54 -1.70 -21.39 -37.01
C GLN A 54 -1.63 -20.82 -35.59
N THR A 55 -2.53 -19.89 -35.26
CA THR A 55 -2.85 -19.54 -33.89
C THR A 55 -4.15 -20.22 -33.52
N ASN A 56 -4.06 -21.45 -33.01
CA ASN A 56 -5.12 -22.16 -32.28
C ASN A 56 -5.47 -21.47 -30.93
N ARG A 57 -5.46 -20.14 -30.90
CA ARG A 57 -5.85 -19.31 -29.76
C ARG A 57 -6.94 -18.36 -30.22
N SER A 58 -7.98 -18.91 -30.83
CA SER A 58 -9.28 -18.27 -30.77
C SER A 58 -9.67 -18.26 -29.29
N THR A 59 -9.55 -17.11 -28.64
CA THR A 59 -10.08 -16.89 -27.30
C THR A 59 -11.59 -16.88 -27.46
N THR A 60 -12.23 -18.05 -27.36
CA THR A 60 -13.67 -18.21 -27.55
C THR A 60 -14.49 -17.72 -26.36
N THR A 61 -13.84 -17.45 -25.23
CA THR A 61 -14.47 -17.09 -23.96
C THR A 61 -13.67 -15.98 -23.28
N HIS A 62 -14.39 -15.04 -22.68
CA HIS A 62 -13.75 -13.98 -21.91
C HIS A 62 -13.11 -14.56 -20.64
N LYS A 63 -12.03 -13.93 -20.16
CA LYS A 63 -11.32 -14.40 -18.96
C LYS A 63 -12.24 -14.44 -17.74
N GLU A 64 -13.21 -13.52 -17.70
CA GLU A 64 -14.24 -13.35 -16.67
C GLU A 64 -15.22 -14.53 -16.64
N GLU A 65 -15.45 -15.18 -17.78
CA GLU A 65 -16.34 -16.34 -17.92
C GLU A 65 -15.65 -17.65 -17.53
N THR A 66 -14.36 -17.61 -17.23
CA THR A 66 -13.64 -18.80 -16.76
C THR A 66 -14.15 -19.18 -15.37
N ASN A 67 -14.46 -20.47 -15.15
CA ASN A 67 -14.94 -21.00 -13.87
C ASN A 67 -14.10 -20.56 -12.66
N SER A 68 -12.78 -20.48 -12.81
CA SER A 68 -11.88 -20.00 -11.75
C SER A 68 -12.16 -18.55 -11.37
N ARG A 69 -12.43 -17.68 -12.36
CA ARG A 69 -12.72 -16.26 -12.13
C ARG A 69 -14.09 -16.07 -11.52
N MET A 70 -15.10 -16.76 -12.04
CA MET A 70 -16.45 -16.77 -11.46
C MET A 70 -16.46 -17.19 -9.98
N LYS A 71 -15.67 -18.22 -9.62
CA LYS A 71 -15.52 -18.68 -8.23
C LYS A 71 -14.80 -17.66 -7.34
N SER A 72 -13.72 -17.06 -7.83
CA SER A 72 -12.99 -16.00 -7.10
C SER A 72 -13.90 -14.81 -6.83
N ASP A 73 -14.58 -14.33 -7.85
CA ASP A 73 -15.46 -13.17 -7.74
C ASP A 73 -16.64 -13.46 -6.80
N ALA A 74 -17.18 -14.69 -6.80
CA ALA A 74 -18.20 -15.11 -5.85
C ALA A 74 -17.68 -15.09 -4.40
N ALA A 75 -16.47 -15.60 -4.16
CA ALA A 75 -15.85 -15.58 -2.83
C ALA A 75 -15.54 -14.14 -2.37
N GLU A 76 -15.08 -13.28 -3.27
CA GLU A 76 -14.81 -11.86 -2.99
C GLU A 76 -16.09 -11.08 -2.67
N ARG A 77 -17.18 -11.32 -3.42
CA ARG A 77 -18.50 -10.76 -3.11
C ARG A 77 -18.99 -11.18 -1.73
N GLU A 78 -18.84 -12.46 -1.38
CA GLU A 78 -19.26 -12.94 -0.06
C GLU A 78 -18.40 -12.35 1.06
N LYS A 79 -17.10 -12.19 0.83
CA LYS A 79 -16.20 -11.52 1.78
C LYS A 79 -16.60 -10.06 1.99
N LEU A 80 -16.90 -9.35 0.91
CA LEU A 80 -17.37 -7.96 0.98
C LEU A 80 -18.70 -7.87 1.71
N ARG A 81 -19.64 -8.75 1.39
CA ARG A 81 -20.93 -8.88 2.08
C ARG A 81 -20.72 -9.08 3.59
N THR A 82 -19.92 -10.07 3.96
CA THR A 82 -19.61 -10.39 5.38
C THR A 82 -18.95 -9.20 6.09
N THR A 83 -18.05 -8.50 5.40
CA THR A 83 -17.36 -7.33 5.98
C THR A 83 -18.35 -6.19 6.23
N LEU A 84 -19.23 -5.91 5.27
CA LEU A 84 -20.26 -4.88 5.43
C LEU A 84 -21.27 -5.20 6.53
N PHE A 85 -21.64 -6.47 6.71
CA PHE A 85 -22.52 -6.90 7.81
C PHE A 85 -21.89 -6.72 9.20
N ASN A 86 -20.57 -6.63 9.28
CA ASN A 86 -19.86 -6.37 10.54
C ASN A 86 -19.76 -4.87 10.86
N PHE A 87 -20.06 -3.99 9.92
CA PHE A 87 -20.04 -2.54 10.12
C PHE A 87 -21.40 -2.04 10.59
N ILE A 88 -21.43 -0.89 11.25
CA ILE A 88 -22.67 -0.22 11.62
C ILE A 88 -23.34 0.26 10.33
N ASP A 89 -24.60 -0.07 10.12
CA ASP A 89 -25.36 0.39 8.94
C ASP A 89 -25.60 1.90 9.05
N PRO A 90 -24.98 2.76 8.23
CA PRO A 90 -25.14 4.21 8.35
C PRO A 90 -26.55 4.70 8.01
N LEU A 91 -27.41 3.86 7.41
CA LEU A 91 -28.77 4.22 7.01
C LEU A 91 -29.81 3.88 8.07
N ASP A 92 -29.50 2.99 9.02
CA ASP A 92 -30.37 2.67 10.14
C ASP A 92 -30.12 3.62 11.32
N THR A 93 -30.58 4.86 11.19
CA THR A 93 -30.43 5.89 12.23
C THR A 93 -31.03 5.50 13.60
N SER A 94 -31.92 4.51 13.65
CA SER A 94 -32.59 4.11 14.89
C SER A 94 -31.73 3.20 15.78
N SER A 95 -30.76 2.50 15.21
CA SER A 95 -29.87 1.60 15.93
C SER A 95 -28.56 2.26 16.36
N HIS A 96 -28.34 3.54 16.02
CA HIS A 96 -27.08 4.22 16.30
C HIS A 96 -26.99 4.68 17.75
N PRO A 97 -25.83 4.52 18.41
CA PRO A 97 -25.57 5.14 19.69
C PRO A 97 -25.52 6.66 19.56
N GLU A 98 -25.81 7.37 20.66
CA GLU A 98 -25.76 8.83 20.71
C GLU A 98 -24.31 9.33 20.53
N GLY A 99 -24.12 10.36 19.69
CA GLY A 99 -22.82 10.98 19.41
C GLY A 99 -22.23 10.61 18.04
N ILE A 100 -20.95 10.94 17.83
CA ILE A 100 -20.24 10.64 16.58
C ILE A 100 -19.68 9.22 16.67
N VAL A 101 -20.06 8.34 15.75
CA VAL A 101 -19.63 6.94 15.74
C VAL A 101 -18.76 6.60 14.54
N ASN A 102 -17.75 5.76 14.74
CA ASN A 102 -17.00 5.15 13.65
C ASN A 102 -17.78 3.95 13.09
N ILE A 103 -18.14 4.02 11.80
CA ILE A 103 -18.92 3.00 11.10
C ILE A 103 -18.23 1.62 11.09
N ALA A 104 -16.90 1.59 10.97
CA ALA A 104 -16.15 0.35 10.85
C ALA A 104 -15.81 -0.29 12.20
N THR A 105 -15.47 0.52 13.22
CA THR A 105 -15.02 0.01 14.52
C THR A 105 -16.09 0.07 15.61
N GLY A 106 -17.18 0.81 15.39
CA GLY A 106 -18.20 1.08 16.39
C GLY A 106 -17.77 2.03 17.51
N LEU A 107 -16.57 2.63 17.42
CA LEU A 107 -16.07 3.55 18.43
C LEU A 107 -16.94 4.81 18.50
N VAL A 108 -17.48 5.10 19.67
CA VAL A 108 -18.29 6.30 19.94
C VAL A 108 -17.40 7.41 20.51
N SER A 109 -17.61 8.63 20.04
CA SER A 109 -16.87 9.81 20.49
C SER A 109 -17.22 10.15 21.95
N PRO A 110 -16.24 10.55 22.78
CA PRO A 110 -16.51 11.10 24.10
C PRO A 110 -17.27 12.44 24.00
N SER A 111 -18.00 12.78 25.06
CA SER A 111 -18.95 13.91 25.10
C SER A 111 -18.33 15.31 24.89
N ASN A 112 -17.01 15.44 25.01
CA ASN A 112 -16.28 16.68 24.78
C ASN A 112 -16.01 16.96 23.28
N VAL A 113 -16.15 15.96 22.41
CA VAL A 113 -15.95 16.10 20.96
C VAL A 113 -17.15 16.82 20.37
N ASN A 114 -16.89 17.89 19.61
CA ASN A 114 -17.94 18.77 19.06
C ASN A 114 -17.69 19.13 17.58
N VAL A 115 -16.93 18.27 16.87
CA VAL A 115 -16.52 18.50 15.48
C VAL A 115 -17.72 18.48 14.51
N ASP A 116 -18.78 17.76 14.85
CA ASP A 116 -20.08 17.77 14.16
C ASP A 116 -20.69 19.18 14.05
N ARG A 117 -20.43 20.05 15.05
CA ARG A 117 -20.94 21.43 15.10
C ARG A 117 -19.91 22.48 14.71
N ALA A 118 -18.83 22.10 14.03
CA ALA A 118 -17.74 23.01 13.69
C ALA A 118 -18.20 24.28 12.95
N LEU A 119 -19.14 24.15 12.01
CA LEU A 119 -19.69 25.29 11.28
C LEU A 119 -20.44 26.26 12.20
N GLN A 120 -21.31 25.73 13.06
CA GLN A 120 -22.06 26.55 14.03
C GLN A 120 -21.12 27.30 14.98
N ILE A 121 -20.09 26.62 15.49
CA ILE A 121 -19.08 27.20 16.38
C ILE A 121 -18.31 28.32 15.65
N GLY A 122 -17.89 28.08 14.41
CA GLY A 122 -17.19 29.06 13.58
C GLY A 122 -18.04 30.30 13.31
N SER A 123 -19.31 30.13 12.94
CA SER A 123 -20.24 31.25 12.71
C SER A 123 -20.47 32.08 13.98
N GLN A 124 -20.63 31.43 15.14
CA GLN A 124 -20.76 32.15 16.41
C GLN A 124 -19.48 32.91 16.78
N GLN A 125 -18.33 32.31 16.51
CA GLN A 125 -17.03 32.92 16.75
C GLN A 125 -16.80 34.14 15.85
N MET A 126 -17.19 34.06 14.57
CA MET A 126 -17.15 35.16 13.62
C MET A 126 -18.03 36.33 14.08
N ASN A 127 -19.30 36.08 14.42
CA ASN A 127 -20.21 37.12 14.89
C ASN A 127 -19.66 37.84 16.15
N LYS A 128 -19.09 37.08 17.10
CA LYS A 128 -18.47 37.67 18.31
C LYS A 128 -17.24 38.51 17.99
N PHE A 129 -16.48 38.11 16.97
CA PHE A 129 -15.28 38.83 16.55
C PHE A 129 -15.63 40.16 15.88
N GLU A 130 -16.63 40.15 14.98
CA GLU A 130 -17.11 41.35 14.28
C GLU A 130 -17.67 42.41 15.23
N VAL A 131 -18.42 42.00 16.27
CA VAL A 131 -18.92 42.92 17.31
C VAL A 131 -17.79 43.64 18.05
N GLY A 132 -16.59 43.04 18.11
CA GLY A 132 -15.43 43.61 18.76
C GLY A 132 -14.70 44.67 17.93
N TRP A 133 -15.12 44.96 16.70
CA TRP A 133 -14.44 45.89 15.81
C TRP A 133 -14.78 47.35 16.12
N PRO A 134 -13.84 48.29 15.90
CA PRO A 134 -12.47 48.10 15.38
C PRO A 134 -11.44 47.70 16.44
N THR A 135 -11.75 47.88 17.73
CA THR A 135 -10.79 47.74 18.85
C THR A 135 -10.12 46.38 18.92
N ASN A 136 -10.85 45.30 18.62
CA ASN A 136 -10.38 43.92 18.69
C ASN A 136 -10.14 43.28 17.32
N PHE A 137 -9.93 44.07 16.26
CA PHE A 137 -9.68 43.54 14.91
C PHE A 137 -8.42 42.66 14.84
N HIS A 138 -7.43 42.90 15.70
CA HIS A 138 -6.20 42.10 15.77
C HIS A 138 -6.28 40.92 16.76
N ALA A 139 -7.44 40.70 17.40
CA ALA A 139 -7.57 39.64 18.40
C ALA A 139 -7.45 38.25 17.75
N THR A 140 -6.72 37.35 18.40
CA THR A 140 -6.56 35.98 17.91
C THR A 140 -7.81 35.14 18.12
N LEU A 141 -8.28 34.47 17.07
CA LEU A 141 -9.36 33.48 17.17
C LEU A 141 -8.83 32.17 17.78
N LYS A 142 -9.32 31.82 18.96
CA LYS A 142 -8.98 30.58 19.65
C LYS A 142 -9.64 29.37 18.97
N LYS A 143 -8.96 28.22 18.96
CA LYS A 143 -9.56 26.95 18.54
C LYS A 143 -10.58 26.49 19.59
N GLN A 144 -11.85 26.38 19.20
CA GLN A 144 -12.96 25.95 20.07
C GLN A 144 -13.53 24.58 19.68
N VAL A 145 -13.12 24.04 18.54
CA VAL A 145 -13.50 22.71 18.06
C VAL A 145 -12.54 21.67 18.63
N THR A 146 -13.09 20.66 19.28
CA THR A 146 -12.38 19.51 19.85
C THR A 146 -12.62 18.30 18.97
N THR A 147 -11.53 17.69 18.52
CA THR A 147 -11.57 16.52 17.63
C THR A 147 -11.33 15.22 18.38
N MET A 148 -11.57 14.08 17.74
CA MET A 148 -11.21 12.76 18.30
C MET A 148 -9.71 12.65 18.63
N ALA A 149 -8.85 13.34 17.88
CA ALA A 149 -7.40 13.36 18.12
C ALA A 149 -7.04 14.08 19.44
N ASP A 150 -7.82 15.08 19.85
CA ASP A 150 -7.61 15.77 21.12
C ASP A 150 -7.96 14.88 22.32
N SER A 151 -8.84 13.90 22.14
CA SER A 151 -9.22 12.93 23.16
C SER A 151 -8.17 11.82 23.37
N LYS A 152 -7.22 11.65 22.44
CA LYS A 152 -6.07 10.72 22.60
C LYS A 152 -4.97 11.25 23.53
N LYS A 153 -5.11 12.48 24.06
CA LYS A 153 -4.14 13.07 25.00
C LYS A 153 -4.27 12.43 26.38
N SER A 154 -3.58 11.30 26.59
CA SER A 154 -3.30 10.64 27.87
C SER A 154 -4.51 10.47 28.80
N LEU A 155 -5.00 9.24 28.93
CA LEU A 155 -5.92 8.89 30.02
C LEU A 155 -5.33 9.40 31.34
N LYS A 156 -6.06 10.22 32.08
CA LYS A 156 -5.61 10.63 33.42
C LYS A 156 -6.33 9.74 34.43
N ILE A 157 -5.59 8.91 35.15
CA ILE A 157 -6.12 8.15 36.30
C ILE A 157 -5.77 8.97 37.55
N ASP A 158 -6.79 9.39 38.31
CA ASP A 158 -6.67 10.25 39.50
C ASP A 158 -5.85 11.54 39.28
N GLY A 159 -6.05 12.20 38.14
CA GLY A 159 -5.42 13.48 37.84
C GLY A 159 -3.93 13.41 37.47
N ALA A 160 -3.31 12.23 37.55
CA ALA A 160 -1.97 11.99 37.02
C ALA A 160 -2.04 11.47 35.57
N PRO A 161 -1.14 11.92 34.67
CA PRO A 161 -1.08 11.36 33.32
C PRO A 161 -0.79 9.85 33.37
N PHE A 162 -1.48 9.06 32.53
CA PHE A 162 -1.16 7.66 32.28
C PHE A 162 0.35 7.56 32.02
N ARG A 163 1.06 6.86 32.89
CA ARG A 163 2.50 6.72 32.81
C ARG A 163 2.80 5.80 31.64
N ASP A 164 3.74 6.25 30.81
CA ASP A 164 4.35 5.46 29.76
C ASP A 164 4.67 4.05 30.26
N THR A 165 4.04 3.06 29.64
CA THR A 165 4.17 1.64 29.96
C THR A 165 5.62 1.18 29.87
N GLU A 166 6.43 1.76 28.98
CA GLU A 166 7.85 1.43 28.86
C GLU A 166 8.63 1.89 30.12
N LEU A 167 8.32 3.09 30.62
CA LEU A 167 8.86 3.60 31.88
C LEU A 167 8.43 2.77 33.09
N ILE A 168 7.23 2.19 33.08
CA ILE A 168 6.78 1.27 34.13
C ILE A 168 7.58 -0.04 34.06
N TYR A 169 7.74 -0.63 32.88
CA TYR A 169 8.54 -1.85 32.71
C TYR A 169 10.00 -1.64 33.12
N ILE A 170 10.64 -0.53 32.74
CA ILE A 170 12.00 -0.19 33.14
C ILE A 170 12.11 -0.09 34.67
N ARG A 171 11.12 0.54 35.34
CA ARG A 171 11.10 0.61 36.81
C ARG A 171 10.88 -0.74 37.47
N VAL A 172 9.98 -1.58 36.95
CA VAL A 172 9.72 -2.92 37.49
C VAL A 172 10.96 -3.80 37.36
N ILE A 173 11.63 -3.78 36.20
CA ILE A 173 12.89 -4.52 35.97
C ILE A 173 14.00 -4.01 36.90
N GLY A 174 14.12 -2.68 37.06
CA GLY A 174 15.09 -2.09 37.99
C GLY A 174 14.81 -2.41 39.46
N LEU A 175 13.54 -2.50 39.86
CA LEU A 175 13.12 -2.85 41.22
C LEU A 175 13.27 -4.35 41.53
N GLN A 176 13.24 -5.23 40.53
CA GLN A 176 13.53 -6.65 40.72
C GLN A 176 14.93 -6.89 41.30
N GLN A 177 15.89 -6.02 40.98
CA GLN A 177 17.26 -6.17 41.49
C GLN A 177 17.37 -5.83 42.98
N SER A 178 16.42 -5.05 43.53
CA SER A 178 16.45 -4.58 44.92
C SER A 178 15.41 -5.24 45.80
N LEU A 179 14.31 -5.73 45.23
CA LEU A 179 13.23 -6.46 45.89
C LEU A 179 13.16 -7.84 45.24
N ASP A 180 13.26 -8.91 46.04
CA ASP A 180 13.18 -10.31 45.61
C ASP A 180 11.77 -10.64 45.07
N MET A 181 11.44 -10.05 43.92
CA MET A 181 10.15 -10.15 43.24
C MET A 181 10.28 -11.10 42.06
N ASP A 182 9.31 -12.00 41.90
CA ASP A 182 9.25 -12.85 40.72
C ASP A 182 8.70 -12.06 39.52
N ILE A 183 9.59 -11.69 38.60
CA ILE A 183 9.24 -10.99 37.37
C ILE A 183 8.21 -11.76 36.54
N LYS A 184 8.21 -13.10 36.61
CA LYS A 184 7.27 -13.91 35.82
C LYS A 184 5.83 -13.63 36.25
N GLU A 185 5.60 -13.52 37.55
CA GLU A 185 4.29 -13.17 38.10
C GLU A 185 3.88 -11.74 37.71
N VAL A 186 4.79 -10.78 37.80
CA VAL A 186 4.50 -9.37 37.47
C VAL A 186 4.17 -9.16 35.99
N LEU A 187 4.86 -9.86 35.09
CA LEU A 187 4.62 -9.79 33.64
C LEU A 187 3.44 -10.67 33.18
N THR A 188 2.80 -11.42 34.08
CA THR A 188 1.65 -12.26 33.73
C THR A 188 0.42 -11.40 33.38
N TYR A 189 0.33 -10.18 33.91
CA TYR A 189 -0.77 -9.28 33.67
C TYR A 189 -0.33 -8.09 32.81
N GLU A 190 -1.02 -7.91 31.69
CA GLU A 190 -0.82 -6.75 30.80
C GLU A 190 -1.22 -5.45 31.51
N LEU A 191 -0.28 -4.50 31.59
CA LEU A 191 -0.49 -3.16 32.20
C LEU A 191 -1.12 -2.15 31.23
N SER A 192 -1.55 -2.61 30.05
CA SER A 192 -2.13 -1.82 28.99
C SER A 192 -3.66 -1.95 29.00
N ALA A 193 -4.38 -0.89 28.62
CA ALA A 193 -5.84 -0.99 28.41
C ALA A 193 -6.21 -1.86 27.20
N THR A 194 -5.26 -2.01 26.27
CA THR A 194 -5.40 -2.79 25.04
C THR A 194 -4.07 -3.48 24.76
N PRO A 195 -4.03 -4.80 24.52
CA PRO A 195 -2.76 -5.54 24.37
C PRO A 195 -1.93 -4.98 23.20
N PRO A 196 -0.71 -4.45 23.42
CA PRO A 196 0.16 -3.90 22.37
C PRO A 196 0.64 -4.99 21.42
N ALA A 197 0.56 -6.25 21.85
CA ALA A 197 0.78 -7.41 20.99
C ALA A 197 -0.26 -7.51 19.87
N LEU A 198 -1.48 -7.02 20.11
CA LEU A 198 -2.62 -7.13 19.19
C LEU A 198 -2.99 -5.80 18.54
N PHE A 199 -2.75 -4.68 19.21
CA PHE A 199 -3.16 -3.34 18.76
C PHE A 199 -1.95 -2.40 18.72
N ASP A 200 -1.94 -1.48 17.76
CA ASP A 200 -0.95 -0.43 17.69
C ASP A 200 -1.31 0.77 18.60
N GLU A 201 -0.41 1.75 18.66
CA GLU A 201 -0.58 2.99 19.44
C GLU A 201 -1.75 3.86 18.97
N ASN A 202 -2.26 3.61 17.76
CA ASN A 202 -3.43 4.30 17.21
C ASN A 202 -4.75 3.63 17.61
N GLY A 203 -4.69 2.42 18.19
CA GLY A 203 -5.83 1.58 18.53
C GLY A 203 -6.27 0.66 17.40
N ASP A 204 -5.50 0.59 16.31
CA ASP A 204 -5.78 -0.29 15.19
C ASP A 204 -5.21 -1.69 15.44
N MET A 205 -5.94 -2.73 15.07
CA MET A 205 -5.46 -4.10 15.23
C MET A 205 -4.26 -4.35 14.30
N ARG A 206 -3.13 -4.76 14.86
CA ARG A 206 -1.92 -5.08 14.10
C ARG A 206 -2.21 -6.18 13.09
N SER A 207 -2.04 -5.88 11.80
CA SER A 207 -2.26 -6.88 10.75
C SER A 207 -1.26 -8.02 10.91
N GLN A 208 -1.74 -9.25 11.00
CA GLN A 208 -0.87 -10.43 11.05
C GLN A 208 -0.25 -10.69 9.68
N ASN A 209 0.87 -10.03 9.40
CA ASN A 209 1.66 -10.32 8.22
C ASN A 209 2.41 -11.64 8.45
N LYS A 210 1.84 -12.75 7.94
CA LYS A 210 2.35 -14.14 8.05
C LYS A 210 3.85 -14.28 7.71
N ALA A 211 4.41 -13.32 6.97
CA ALA A 211 5.81 -13.28 6.56
C ALA A 211 6.81 -13.00 7.70
N MET A 212 6.41 -12.34 8.80
CA MET A 212 7.33 -11.97 9.89
C MET A 212 7.62 -13.12 10.88
N LEU A 213 6.77 -14.15 10.93
CA LEU A 213 6.95 -15.33 11.80
C LEU A 213 7.92 -16.39 11.22
N LYS A 214 8.52 -16.15 10.05
CA LYS A 214 9.36 -17.14 9.35
C LYS A 214 10.87 -17.03 9.60
N THR A 215 11.34 -16.02 10.31
CA THR A 215 12.73 -16.00 10.80
C THR A 215 12.82 -16.90 12.02
N LYS A 216 13.11 -18.18 11.76
CA LYS A 216 13.48 -19.16 12.78
C LYS A 216 14.71 -18.64 13.55
N PHE A 217 14.62 -18.65 14.88
CA PHE A 217 15.78 -18.82 15.75
C PHE A 217 16.27 -20.26 15.66
#